data_AF-A0A7C3A5B8-F1
#
_entry.id   AF-A0A7C3A5B8-F1
#
_cell.length_a   1.000
_cell.length_b   1.000
_cell.length_c   1.000
_cell.angle_alpha   90.00
_cell.angle_beta   90.00
_cell.angle_gamma   90.00
#
_symmetry.space_group_name_H-M   'P 1'
#
loop_
_entity.id
_entity.type
_entity.pdbx_description
1 polymer ?
#
loop_
_entity_poly.entity_id
_entity_poly.type
_entity_poly.pdbx_seq_one_letter_code
_entity_poly.pdbx_strand_id
1 'polypeptide(L)'
;GLMHYWSRSRGKLWLKGEESGHYQKVRAVYADCDNDSLLFVVEQVGVACHKGKFSCFHNRVEDDLKEEGSGGGGSILSQLQEVISQRLKERPEGSYTWRLASKGLQAVLKKVHEELFEFTHACLLESDERVVEEAADLLYHLTLTLALRGLSIEDAMRELARRRYQGART
;
A
#
# COMPACT_ATOMS: atom_id res chain seq x y z
N GLY A 1 -14.98 -5.68 19.08
CA GLY A 1 -15.73 -4.53 19.62
C GLY A 1 -15.32 -3.25 18.93
N LEU A 2 -15.91 -2.10 19.28
CA LEU A 2 -15.46 -0.79 18.81
C LEU A 2 -14.47 -0.17 19.81
N MET A 3 -13.53 0.61 19.29
CA MET A 3 -12.51 1.28 20.11
C MET A 3 -13.12 2.37 20.99
N HIS A 4 -12.87 2.28 22.29
CA HIS A 4 -13.22 3.31 23.26
C HIS A 4 -11.94 3.84 23.91
N TYR A 5 -11.88 5.14 24.12
CA TYR A 5 -10.80 5.80 24.83
C TYR A 5 -11.33 6.44 26.11
N TRP A 6 -10.47 6.59 27.12
CA TRP A 6 -10.75 7.49 28.22
C TRP A 6 -10.31 8.90 27.83
N SER A 7 -11.26 9.82 27.63
CA SER A 7 -10.93 11.21 27.32
C SER A 7 -10.56 11.94 28.61
N ARG A 8 -9.26 12.25 28.78
CA ARG A 8 -8.77 13.00 29.96
C ARG A 8 -9.39 14.39 30.09
N SER A 9 -9.65 15.08 28.97
CA SER A 9 -10.26 16.42 28.98
C SER A 9 -11.76 16.38 29.25
N ARG A 10 -12.47 15.34 28.78
CA ARG A 10 -13.92 15.17 29.01
C ARG A 10 -14.24 14.43 30.32
N GLY A 11 -13.24 13.78 30.94
CA GLY A 11 -13.40 12.99 32.17
C GLY A 11 -14.35 11.79 32.00
N LYS A 12 -14.46 11.23 30.80
CA LYS A 12 -15.40 10.14 30.49
C LYS A 12 -14.88 9.20 29.39
N LEU A 13 -15.49 8.02 29.32
CA LEU A 13 -15.35 7.12 28.17
C LEU A 13 -15.88 7.80 26.90
N TRP A 14 -15.16 7.57 25.80
CA TRP A 14 -15.43 8.16 24.51
C TRP A 14 -15.34 7.08 23.43
N LEU A 15 -16.41 6.89 22.66
CA LEU A 15 -16.41 5.97 21.54
C LEU A 15 -15.79 6.66 20.32
N LYS A 16 -14.69 6.10 19.79
CA LYS A 16 -14.04 6.68 18.62
C LYS A 16 -14.98 6.63 17.41
N GLY A 17 -15.31 7.81 16.91
CA GLY A 17 -16.19 7.97 15.77
C GLY A 17 -17.65 8.23 16.14
N GLU A 18 -18.01 8.38 17.42
CA GLU A 18 -19.39 8.66 17.84
C GLU A 18 -19.97 9.94 17.22
N GLU A 19 -19.14 10.97 17.00
CA GLU A 19 -19.54 12.24 16.38
C GLU A 19 -19.36 12.23 14.86
N SER A 20 -18.32 11.55 14.35
CA SER A 20 -17.92 11.64 12.93
C SER A 20 -18.37 10.46 12.05
N GLY A 21 -18.87 9.38 12.66
CA GLY A 21 -19.12 8.10 11.99
C GLY A 21 -17.86 7.33 11.58
N HIS A 22 -16.66 7.82 11.93
CA HIS A 22 -15.38 7.17 11.58
C HIS A 22 -14.89 6.24 12.70
N TYR A 23 -15.46 5.05 12.72
CA TYR A 23 -15.26 4.05 13.76
C TYR A 23 -13.97 3.23 13.59
N GLN A 24 -13.52 2.63 14.69
CA GLN A 24 -12.43 1.66 14.73
C GLN A 24 -12.95 0.34 15.27
N LYS A 25 -12.98 -0.70 14.43
CA LYS A 25 -13.35 -2.06 14.84
C LYS A 25 -12.09 -2.80 15.28
N VAL A 26 -12.01 -3.18 16.56
CA VAL A 26 -10.86 -3.89 17.12
C VAL A 26 -10.79 -5.31 16.56
N ARG A 27 -9.62 -5.67 16.04
CA ARG A 27 -9.29 -6.98 15.47
C ARG A 27 -8.35 -7.79 16.37
N ALA A 28 -7.35 -7.14 16.96
CA ALA A 28 -6.44 -7.75 17.93
C ALA A 28 -5.92 -6.71 18.91
N VAL A 29 -5.42 -7.18 20.05
CA VAL A 29 -4.79 -6.35 21.09
C VAL A 29 -3.52 -7.07 21.53
N TYR A 30 -2.41 -6.34 21.59
CA TYR A 30 -1.12 -6.82 22.09
C TYR A 30 -0.66 -5.90 23.20
N ALA A 31 -0.06 -6.46 24.24
CA ALA A 31 0.76 -5.70 25.19
C ALA A 31 2.21 -5.72 24.71
N ASP A 32 2.97 -4.69 25.06
CA ASP A 32 4.42 -4.71 24.94
C ASP A 32 5.08 -5.60 26.00
N CYS A 33 6.42 -5.66 26.00
CA CYS A 33 7.17 -6.62 26.81
C CYS A 33 7.16 -6.31 28.31
N ASP A 34 7.00 -5.05 28.70
CA ASP A 34 6.90 -4.57 30.08
C ASP A 34 5.47 -4.22 30.51
N ASN A 35 4.49 -4.37 29.61
CA ASN A 35 3.06 -4.20 29.82
C ASN A 35 2.66 -2.76 30.23
N ASP A 36 3.37 -1.75 29.73
CA ASP A 36 3.00 -0.35 29.94
C ASP A 36 2.26 0.26 28.74
N SER A 37 2.28 -0.42 27.58
CA SER A 37 1.59 0.02 26.36
C SER A 37 0.79 -1.10 25.70
N LEU A 38 -0.30 -0.70 25.03
CA LEU A 38 -1.16 -1.61 24.25
C LEU A 38 -1.16 -1.21 22.77
N LEU A 39 -0.90 -2.18 21.90
CA LEU A 39 -1.09 -2.07 20.45
C LEU A 39 -2.44 -2.65 20.06
N PHE A 40 -3.33 -1.80 19.55
CA PHE A 40 -4.61 -2.21 18.98
C PHE A 40 -4.52 -2.31 17.46
N VAL A 41 -4.75 -3.51 16.92
CA VAL A 41 -4.96 -3.70 15.48
C VAL A 41 -6.43 -3.49 15.19
N VAL A 42 -6.75 -2.55 14.31
CA VAL A 42 -8.14 -2.13 14.03
C VAL A 42 -8.44 -2.16 12.53
N GLU A 43 -9.68 -2.51 12.18
CA GLU A 43 -10.25 -2.14 10.89
C GLU A 43 -10.86 -0.75 11.01
N GLN A 44 -10.33 0.20 10.24
CA GLN A 44 -10.79 1.58 10.21
C GLN A 44 -12.01 1.72 9.28
N VAL A 45 -13.07 2.35 9.78
CA VAL A 45 -14.22 2.82 8.98
C VAL A 45 -14.07 4.31 8.75
N GLY A 46 -14.11 4.76 7.50
CA GLY A 46 -13.83 6.15 7.13
C GLY A 46 -12.36 6.52 7.37
N VAL A 47 -12.09 7.78 7.70
CA VAL A 47 -10.73 8.30 7.97
C VAL A 47 -10.47 8.43 9.47
N ALA A 48 -9.25 8.14 9.93
CA ALA A 48 -8.95 8.25 11.36
C ALA A 48 -8.75 9.71 11.81
N CYS A 49 -8.19 10.56 10.94
CA CYS A 49 -7.79 11.92 11.26
C CYS A 49 -8.93 12.93 11.11
N HIS A 50 -8.99 13.91 12.02
CA HIS A 50 -9.93 15.02 12.00
C HIS A 50 -9.74 15.99 10.81
N LYS A 51 -8.61 15.86 10.08
CA LYS A 51 -8.32 16.64 8.86
C LYS A 51 -8.71 15.93 7.55
N GLY A 52 -9.43 14.81 7.64
CA GLY A 52 -9.82 14.05 6.45
C GLY A 52 -8.74 13.12 5.89
N LYS A 53 -7.64 12.89 6.63
CA LYS A 53 -6.53 12.02 6.24
C LYS A 53 -6.64 10.63 6.86
N PHE A 54 -6.09 9.62 6.20
CA PHE A 54 -6.16 8.23 6.67
C PHE A 54 -5.64 8.06 8.10
N SER A 55 -4.45 8.61 8.40
CA SER A 55 -3.79 8.60 9.70
C SER A 55 -3.56 10.03 10.20
N CYS A 56 -3.39 10.20 11.51
CA CYS A 56 -2.90 11.46 12.10
C CYS A 56 -1.44 11.72 11.73
N PHE A 57 -0.65 10.67 11.53
CA PHE A 57 0.78 10.72 11.19
C PHE A 57 0.97 10.81 9.68
N HIS A 58 0.50 11.90 9.07
CA HIS A 58 0.55 12.13 7.63
C HIS A 58 1.53 13.23 7.19
N ASN A 59 2.19 13.88 8.14
CA ASN A 59 3.22 14.89 7.90
C ASN A 59 4.56 14.33 8.34
N ARG A 60 5.54 14.26 7.42
CA ARG A 60 6.92 13.89 7.76
C ARG A 60 7.61 15.07 8.45
N VAL A 61 8.45 14.76 9.43
CA VAL A 61 9.21 15.76 10.21
C VAL A 61 10.57 16.06 9.57
N GLU A 62 11.14 15.11 8.83
CA GLU A 62 12.37 15.28 8.06
C GLU A 62 12.20 14.58 6.69
N ASP A 63 12.49 15.30 5.59
CA ASP A 63 12.53 14.74 4.23
C ASP A 63 13.87 14.04 3.92
N ASP A 64 14.90 14.28 4.74
CA ASP A 64 16.27 13.81 4.50
C ASP A 64 16.58 12.42 5.10
N LEU A 65 15.71 11.90 5.96
CA LEU A 65 15.75 10.49 6.34
C LEU A 65 15.22 9.67 5.16
N LYS A 66 16.11 9.32 4.23
CA LYS A 66 15.85 8.26 3.26
C LYS A 66 15.46 7.02 4.05
N GLU A 67 14.18 6.65 3.99
CA GLU A 67 13.72 5.35 4.48
C GLU A 67 14.43 4.27 3.65
N GLU A 68 15.55 3.77 4.16
CA GLU A 68 15.97 2.40 3.85
C GLU A 68 14.98 1.47 4.57
N GLY A 69 13.81 1.29 3.95
CA GLY A 69 12.77 0.39 4.42
C GLY A 69 11.68 1.04 5.29
N SER A 70 10.48 1.17 4.70
CA SER A 70 9.17 1.10 5.37
C SER A 70 9.01 1.83 6.72
N GLY A 71 8.98 3.15 6.71
CA GLY A 71 8.72 3.99 7.90
C GLY A 71 7.45 4.85 7.84
N GLY A 72 6.78 4.93 6.68
CA GLY A 72 5.63 5.82 6.46
C GLY A 72 4.45 5.12 5.80
N GLY A 73 3.58 4.49 6.60
CA GLY A 73 2.16 4.22 6.32
C GLY A 73 1.76 3.29 5.15
N GLY A 74 2.63 3.03 4.17
CA GLY A 74 2.34 2.19 3.00
C GLY A 74 3.57 1.40 2.56
N SER A 75 3.33 0.19 2.05
CA SER A 75 4.38 -0.65 1.46
C SER A 75 5.06 0.05 0.28
N ILE A 76 6.28 -0.37 -0.12
CA ILE A 76 6.94 0.15 -1.33
C ILE A 76 6.04 0.03 -2.57
N LEU A 77 5.21 -1.01 -2.64
CA LEU A 77 4.23 -1.20 -3.71
C LEU A 77 3.09 -0.18 -3.65
N SER A 78 2.65 0.21 -2.46
CA SER A 78 1.65 1.28 -2.28
C SER A 78 2.21 2.64 -2.72
N GLN A 79 3.47 2.93 -2.39
CA GLN A 79 4.14 4.16 -2.83
C GLN A 79 4.32 4.18 -4.37
N LEU A 80 4.73 3.05 -4.94
CA LEU A 80 4.82 2.89 -6.40
C LEU A 80 3.46 3.13 -7.09
N GLN A 81 2.39 2.56 -6.54
CA GLN A 81 1.03 2.77 -7.04
C GLN A 81 0.64 4.27 -7.01
N GLU A 82 0.95 4.98 -5.93
CA GLU A 82 0.68 6.42 -5.80
C GLU A 82 1.43 7.23 -6.87
N VAL A 83 2.72 6.97 -7.05
CA VAL A 83 3.55 7.62 -8.07
C VAL A 83 3.01 7.36 -9.48
N ILE A 84 2.63 6.11 -9.78
CA ILE A 84 2.05 5.74 -11.08
C ILE A 84 0.73 6.49 -11.28
N SER A 85 -0.18 6.46 -10.30
CA SER A 85 -1.47 7.14 -10.37
C SER A 85 -1.32 8.65 -10.55
N GLN A 86 -0.36 9.27 -9.85
CA GLN A 86 -0.04 10.68 -10.01
C GLN A 86 0.44 10.99 -11.43
N ARG A 87 1.38 10.21 -11.97
CA ARG A 87 1.92 10.40 -13.34
C ARG A 87 0.86 10.20 -14.42
N LEU A 88 -0.09 9.28 -14.23
CA LEU A 88 -1.22 9.10 -15.15
C LEU A 88 -2.19 10.30 -15.12
N LYS A 89 -2.33 10.96 -13.97
CA LYS A 89 -3.20 12.13 -13.79
C LYS A 89 -2.55 13.41 -14.30
N GLU A 90 -1.31 13.68 -13.90
CA GLU A 90 -0.58 14.92 -14.20
C GLU A 90 0.02 14.93 -15.60
N ARG A 91 0.24 13.75 -16.19
CA ARG A 91 0.74 13.58 -17.56
C ARG A 91 2.04 14.35 -17.86
N PRO A 92 3.06 14.27 -17.00
CA PRO A 92 4.31 15.02 -17.21
C PRO A 92 5.06 14.51 -18.45
N GLU A 93 5.45 15.42 -19.35
CA GLU A 93 6.02 15.10 -20.68
C GLU A 93 7.30 14.24 -20.61
N GLY A 94 8.13 14.41 -19.58
CA GLY A 94 9.37 13.64 -19.38
C GLY A 94 9.21 12.27 -18.72
N SER A 95 8.02 11.93 -18.22
CA SER A 95 7.82 10.69 -17.46
C SER A 95 7.79 9.47 -18.38
N TYR A 96 8.61 8.48 -18.06
CA TYR A 96 8.55 7.15 -18.68
C TYR A 96 7.14 6.54 -18.57
N THR A 97 6.55 6.59 -17.37
CA THR A 97 5.21 6.08 -17.08
C THR A 97 4.18 6.70 -18.03
N TRP A 98 4.21 8.03 -18.18
CA TRP A 98 3.26 8.73 -19.04
C TRP A 98 3.50 8.43 -20.52
N ARG A 99 4.76 8.44 -21.00
CA ARG A 99 5.10 8.06 -22.38
C ARG A 99 4.65 6.65 -22.76
N LEU A 100 4.75 5.70 -21.84
CA LEU A 100 4.32 4.33 -22.10
C LEU A 100 2.79 4.24 -22.08
N ALA A 101 2.15 4.83 -21.06
CA ALA A 101 0.70 4.84 -20.91
C ALA A 101 -0.02 5.56 -22.06
N SER A 102 0.53 6.65 -22.59
CA SER A 102 -0.05 7.41 -23.70
C SER A 102 -0.09 6.62 -25.02
N LYS A 103 0.71 5.56 -25.14
CA LYS A 103 0.65 4.58 -26.25
C LYS A 103 -0.46 3.55 -26.09
N GLY A 104 -1.18 3.57 -24.98
CA GLY A 104 -2.32 2.70 -24.69
C GLY A 104 -1.96 1.36 -24.05
N LEU A 105 -3.01 0.64 -23.63
CA LEU A 105 -2.89 -0.61 -22.86
C LEU A 105 -2.06 -1.70 -23.56
N GLN A 106 -2.16 -1.81 -24.89
CA GLN A 106 -1.39 -2.80 -25.65
C GLN A 106 0.13 -2.59 -25.54
N ALA A 107 0.59 -1.34 -25.53
CA ALA A 107 2.01 -1.04 -25.39
C ALA A 107 2.53 -1.39 -23.99
N VAL A 108 1.71 -1.18 -22.95
CA VAL A 108 2.05 -1.53 -21.58
C VAL A 108 2.09 -3.05 -21.39
N LEU A 109 1.10 -3.77 -21.94
CA LEU A 109 1.06 -5.24 -21.91
C LEU A 109 2.24 -5.86 -22.67
N LYS A 110 2.70 -5.23 -23.76
CA LYS A 110 3.92 -5.67 -24.44
C LYS A 110 5.12 -5.64 -23.49
N LYS A 111 5.27 -4.58 -22.69
CA LYS A 111 6.34 -4.52 -21.69
C LYS A 111 6.18 -5.59 -20.60
N VAL A 112 4.96 -5.86 -20.13
CA VAL A 112 4.73 -6.98 -19.19
C VAL A 112 5.25 -8.31 -19.77
N HIS A 113 5.02 -8.59 -21.06
CA HIS A 113 5.54 -9.80 -21.68
C HIS A 113 7.07 -9.79 -21.85
N GLU A 114 7.65 -8.63 -22.12
CA GLU A 114 9.10 -8.42 -22.22
C GLU A 114 9.77 -8.73 -20.87
N GLU A 115 9.33 -8.06 -19.79
CA GLU A 115 9.90 -8.29 -18.45
C GLU A 115 9.66 -9.72 -17.95
N LEU A 116 8.53 -10.34 -18.30
CA LEU A 116 8.29 -11.74 -17.93
C LEU A 116 9.28 -12.67 -18.63
N PHE A 117 9.59 -12.40 -19.90
CA PHE A 117 10.58 -13.16 -20.64
C PHE A 117 11.97 -12.95 -20.04
N GLU A 118 12.35 -11.70 -19.78
CA GLU A 118 13.64 -11.34 -19.18
C GLU A 118 13.80 -11.93 -17.77
N PHE A 119 12.76 -11.86 -16.93
CA PHE A 119 12.74 -12.51 -15.62
C PHE A 119 12.97 -14.02 -15.68
N THR A 120 12.25 -14.72 -16.58
CA THR A 120 12.40 -16.17 -16.72
C THR A 120 13.74 -16.55 -17.33
N HIS A 121 14.28 -15.73 -18.24
CA HIS A 121 15.63 -15.88 -18.78
C HIS A 121 16.69 -15.71 -17.69
N ALA A 122 16.60 -14.64 -16.89
CA ALA A 122 17.51 -14.36 -15.80
C ALA A 122 17.53 -15.48 -14.77
N CYS A 123 16.35 -16.03 -14.41
CA CYS A 123 16.24 -17.18 -13.50
C CYS A 123 17.01 -18.43 -13.97
N LEU A 124 17.19 -18.59 -15.28
CA LEU A 124 17.82 -19.77 -15.86
C LEU A 124 19.30 -19.57 -16.16
N LEU A 125 19.70 -18.34 -16.52
CA LEU A 125 20.95 -18.11 -17.24
C LEU A 125 21.76 -16.91 -16.72
N GLU A 126 21.23 -16.11 -15.79
CA GLU A 126 21.90 -14.90 -15.29
C GLU A 126 22.12 -14.95 -13.77
N SER A 127 22.58 -13.83 -13.19
CA SER A 127 22.84 -13.72 -11.76
C SER A 127 21.58 -13.40 -10.95
N ASP A 128 21.63 -13.66 -9.63
CA ASP A 128 20.54 -13.35 -8.71
C ASP A 128 20.20 -11.84 -8.70
N GLU A 129 21.19 -10.96 -8.91
CA GLU A 129 20.96 -9.52 -9.04
C GLU A 129 20.06 -9.22 -10.24
N ARG A 130 20.32 -9.84 -11.39
CA ARG A 130 19.48 -9.68 -12.60
C ARG A 130 18.08 -10.23 -12.37
N VAL A 131 17.93 -11.37 -11.69
CA VAL A 131 16.61 -11.91 -11.32
C VAL A 131 15.81 -10.89 -10.50
N VAL A 132 16.44 -10.22 -9.54
CA VAL A 132 15.78 -9.20 -8.70
C VAL A 132 15.41 -7.96 -9.52
N GLU A 133 16.29 -7.50 -10.41
CA GLU A 133 16.02 -6.37 -11.30
C GLU A 133 14.80 -6.63 -12.20
N GLU A 134 14.77 -7.78 -12.89
CA GLU A 134 13.67 -8.15 -13.78
C GLU A 134 12.35 -8.40 -13.02
N ALA A 135 12.43 -8.95 -11.80
CA ALA A 135 11.26 -9.08 -10.93
C ALA A 135 10.69 -7.70 -10.56
N ALA A 136 11.55 -6.72 -10.30
CA ALA A 136 11.12 -5.36 -9.97
C ALA A 136 10.46 -4.68 -11.18
N ASP A 137 11.02 -4.82 -12.38
CA ASP A 137 10.44 -4.26 -13.60
C ASP A 137 9.11 -4.93 -13.96
N LEU A 138 8.98 -6.24 -13.75
CA LEU A 138 7.71 -6.94 -13.91
C LEU A 138 6.64 -6.43 -12.93
N LEU A 139 6.98 -6.23 -11.65
CA LEU A 139 6.07 -5.65 -10.65
C LEU A 139 5.66 -4.22 -11.00
N TYR A 140 6.57 -3.42 -11.54
CA TYR A 140 6.29 -2.07 -12.03
C TYR A 140 5.25 -2.08 -13.16
N HIS A 141 5.49 -2.87 -14.21
CA HIS A 141 4.59 -2.93 -15.36
C HIS A 141 3.25 -3.58 -15.03
N LEU A 142 3.21 -4.53 -14.11
CA LEU A 142 1.97 -5.08 -13.55
C LEU A 142 1.17 -3.98 -12.85
N THR A 143 1.81 -3.20 -11.98
CA THR A 143 1.15 -2.10 -11.25
C THR A 143 0.60 -1.04 -12.20
N LEU A 144 1.36 -0.65 -13.23
CA LEU A 144 0.91 0.27 -14.28
C LEU A 144 -0.28 -0.28 -15.07
N THR A 145 -0.25 -1.57 -15.40
CA THR A 145 -1.34 -2.24 -16.11
C THR A 145 -2.63 -2.22 -15.27
N LEU A 146 -2.54 -2.51 -13.97
CA LEU A 146 -3.67 -2.43 -13.05
C LEU A 146 -4.22 -1.00 -13.00
N ALA A 147 -3.36 0.00 -12.84
CA ALA A 147 -3.76 1.40 -12.79
C ALA A 147 -4.51 1.86 -14.06
N LEU A 148 -4.04 1.47 -15.25
CA LEU A 148 -4.74 1.76 -16.52
C LEU A 148 -6.09 1.09 -16.66
N ARG A 149 -6.32 0.00 -15.91
CA ARG A 149 -7.59 -0.71 -15.82
C ARG A 149 -8.50 -0.18 -14.70
N GLY A 150 -8.07 0.85 -13.98
CA GLY A 150 -8.80 1.38 -12.82
C GLY A 150 -8.69 0.51 -11.56
N LEU A 151 -7.67 -0.35 -11.49
CA LEU A 151 -7.39 -1.25 -10.37
C LEU A 151 -6.10 -0.81 -9.66
N SER A 152 -5.88 -1.35 -8.46
CA SER A 152 -4.69 -1.10 -7.63
C SER A 152 -3.92 -2.38 -7.34
N ILE A 153 -2.62 -2.28 -7.05
CA ILE A 153 -1.86 -3.42 -6.53
C ILE A 153 -2.45 -3.98 -5.23
N GLU A 154 -3.12 -3.14 -4.43
CA GLU A 154 -3.83 -3.56 -3.23
C GLU A 154 -5.03 -4.48 -3.52
N ASP A 155 -5.68 -4.36 -4.69
CA ASP A 155 -6.71 -5.31 -5.13
C ASP A 155 -6.11 -6.71 -5.28
N ALA A 156 -4.93 -6.81 -5.90
CA ALA A 156 -4.22 -8.08 -6.04
C ALA A 156 -3.77 -8.62 -4.68
N MET A 157 -3.28 -7.75 -3.78
CA MET A 157 -2.90 -8.15 -2.42
C MET A 157 -4.10 -8.64 -1.59
N ARG A 158 -5.28 -7.99 -1.72
CA ARG A 158 -6.53 -8.47 -1.10
C ARG A 158 -6.91 -9.85 -1.59
N GLU A 159 -6.75 -10.12 -2.89
CA GLU A 159 -6.99 -11.44 -3.45
C GLU A 159 -6.01 -12.50 -2.91
N LEU A 160 -4.72 -12.19 -2.79
CA LEU A 160 -3.75 -13.08 -2.16
C LEU A 160 -4.07 -13.36 -0.69
N ALA A 161 -4.42 -12.31 0.07
CA ALA A 161 -4.83 -12.44 1.46
C ALA A 161 -6.08 -13.34 1.59
N ARG A 162 -7.08 -13.14 0.72
CA ARG A 162 -8.27 -13.99 0.67
C ARG A 162 -7.91 -15.46 0.47
N ARG A 163 -7.02 -15.78 -0.48
CA ARG A 163 -6.57 -17.17 -0.75
C ARG A 163 -5.87 -17.78 0.45
N ARG A 164 -4.94 -17.04 1.08
CA ARG A 164 -4.20 -17.50 2.26
C ARG A 164 -5.12 -17.84 3.43
N TYR A 165 -6.11 -17.00 3.72
CA TYR A 165 -6.99 -17.18 4.88
C TYR A 165 -8.23 -18.04 4.60
N GLN A 166 -8.58 -18.27 3.34
CA GLN A 166 -9.60 -19.27 2.98
C GLN A 166 -9.03 -20.69 2.85
N GLY A 167 -7.77 -20.84 2.43
CA GLY A 167 -7.08 -22.14 2.35
C GLY A 167 -6.63 -22.71 3.69
N ALA A 168 -6.58 -21.90 4.75
CA ALA A 168 -6.23 -22.36 6.11
C ALA A 168 -7.41 -22.97 6.89
N ARG A 169 -8.56 -23.19 6.25
CA ARG A 169 -9.80 -23.75 6.84
C ARG A 169 -10.07 -25.22 6.42
N THR A 170 -9.07 -25.91 5.91
CA THR A 170 -9.08 -27.36 5.65
C THR A 170 -7.92 -28.02 6.38
#